data_AF-A0A819Q3M8-F1
#
_entry.id   AF-A0A819Q3M8-F1
#
_cell.length_a   1.000
_cell.length_b   1.000
_cell.length_c   1.000
_cell.angle_alpha   90.00
_cell.angle_beta   90.00
_cell.angle_gamma   90.00
#
_symmetry.space_group_name_H-M   'P 1'
#
loop_
_entity.id
_entity.type
_entity.pdbx_description
1 polymer ?
#
loop_
_entity_poly.entity_id
_entity_poly.type
_entity_poly.pdbx_seq_one_letter_code
_entity_poly.pdbx_strand_id
1 'polypeptide(L)'
;MSSLSVYDDLRVHSELRLVQSIRRKLKKAKLVLRPTDKSGVFHIGSMDDYERKAVEYREKTNAYIELSENPLQDIINKVTRLLNDLQLKKQILVKKHYDKMMPDRQKVELSHMYYVPKAHKKYTPLRPIINTIKAPTTSISRFLDKLIRPLFDKHARSTTIVDGTDLIRQLHQYVENDRLQPSTLFCTFDITDLYTMLPQEESLHVLCEFLIEHGYRKIQGIPIDAIRKLARLVLTENVFVDGKKIYRQILGGAMGSPFTLTLANIFMWKWQKEFALQQLNVNEIYGRYIDDVFFTSNQPIAAIEKLLKDADSYHPNIRLTAVIGKSVTFLDVRIENNNGILSTSVYYKESAEPYLIPFKSDHPRHIFGNIIRGALTRAARYSTTLKAFDDERRNVKLTLLYNGYPSQFIDTHFKKFFINYDIAMPTILPLILDEKEFYRMRALLLDIPTQKQSQLIHQMAKIIPDSTDRENAIIRGEEEEEEEQTEASKTLQAKDNHWSHRLILHYTHEKRLESYKRDIHQIWRKTFHNTHAMETKLIVGNRNNPTLRRELVRKRPKASLLLNN
;
A
#
# COMPACT_ATOMS: atom_id res chain seq x y z
N MET A 1 12.09 26.58 -22.46
CA MET A 1 11.97 26.69 -20.98
C MET A 1 11.65 28.14 -20.66
N SER A 2 10.45 28.44 -20.16
CA SER A 2 10.14 29.77 -19.63
C SER A 2 11.01 30.01 -18.39
N SER A 3 11.59 31.20 -18.27
CA SER A 3 12.31 31.61 -17.06
C SER A 3 11.36 31.55 -15.86
N LEU A 4 11.83 31.01 -14.73
CA LEU A 4 11.11 31.06 -13.46
C LEU A 4 10.74 32.51 -13.14
N SER A 5 9.55 32.72 -12.57
CA SER A 5 9.15 34.07 -12.16
C SER A 5 10.04 34.52 -10.98
N VAL A 6 10.25 35.83 -10.83
CA VAL A 6 10.97 36.40 -9.67
C VAL A 6 10.36 35.92 -8.34
N TYR A 7 9.05 35.70 -8.31
CA TYR A 7 8.34 35.16 -7.15
C TYR A 7 8.73 33.70 -6.86
N ASP A 8 8.84 32.86 -7.89
CA ASP A 8 9.29 31.47 -7.73
C ASP A 8 10.74 31.40 -7.27
N ASP A 9 11.61 32.26 -7.82
CA ASP A 9 13.00 32.36 -7.37
C ASP A 9 13.10 32.75 -5.90
N LEU A 10 12.36 33.78 -5.46
CA LEU A 10 12.30 34.18 -4.05
C LEU A 10 11.75 33.06 -3.15
N ARG A 11 10.72 32.35 -3.61
CA ARG A 11 10.17 31.19 -2.89
C ARG A 11 11.22 30.11 -2.71
N VAL A 12 11.88 29.68 -3.79
CA VAL A 12 12.92 28.64 -3.77
C VAL A 12 14.07 29.03 -2.84
N HIS A 13 14.55 30.27 -2.89
CA HIS A 13 15.59 30.75 -1.98
C HIS A 13 15.13 30.77 -0.51
N SER A 14 13.86 31.08 -0.24
CA SER A 14 13.31 31.04 1.12
C SER A 14 13.20 29.60 1.64
N GLU A 15 12.74 28.67 0.81
CA GLU A 15 12.62 27.24 1.13
C GLU A 15 13.98 26.59 1.36
N LEU A 16 14.97 26.89 0.52
CA LEU A 16 16.35 26.43 0.71
C LEU A 16 16.94 26.91 2.04
N ARG A 17 16.76 28.19 2.38
CA ARG A 17 17.20 28.74 3.67
C ARG A 17 16.50 28.06 4.85
N LEU A 18 15.20 27.78 4.72
CA LEU A 18 14.44 27.05 5.73
C LEU A 18 14.96 25.63 5.92
N VAL A 19 15.16 24.87 4.84
CA VAL A 19 15.70 23.50 4.89
C VAL A 19 17.10 23.48 5.51
N GLN A 20 17.96 24.42 5.14
CA GLN A 20 19.30 24.57 5.74
C GLN A 20 19.22 24.89 7.24
N SER A 21 18.28 25.75 7.64
CA SER A 21 18.03 26.08 9.06
C SER A 21 17.58 24.84 9.85
N ILE A 22 16.63 24.07 9.31
CA ILE A 22 16.17 22.82 9.93
C ILE A 22 17.32 21.83 10.09
N ARG A 23 18.11 21.61 9.03
CA ARG A 23 19.28 20.71 9.07
C ARG A 23 20.30 21.13 10.13
N ARG A 24 20.59 22.44 10.24
CA ARG A 24 21.49 22.97 11.28
C ARG A 24 20.95 22.74 12.68
N LYS A 25 19.65 22.99 12.90
CA LYS A 25 18.98 22.74 14.20
C LYS A 25 19.02 21.26 14.59
N LEU A 26 18.67 20.37 13.67
CA LEU A 26 18.72 18.92 13.88
C LEU A 26 20.14 18.45 14.24
N LYS A 27 21.15 18.91 13.49
CA LYS A 27 22.56 18.57 13.77
C LYS A 27 23.02 19.08 15.14
N LYS A 28 22.72 20.34 15.47
CA LYS A 28 23.09 20.94 16.76
C LYS A 28 22.45 20.21 17.94
N ALA A 29 21.19 19.80 17.78
CA ALA A 29 20.43 19.09 18.80
C ALA A 29 20.63 17.56 18.80
N LYS A 30 21.50 17.02 17.93
CA LYS A 30 21.70 15.57 17.73
C LYS A 30 20.37 14.82 17.50
N LEU A 31 19.51 15.37 16.65
CA LEU A 31 18.22 14.78 16.31
C LEU A 31 18.24 14.14 14.92
N VAL A 32 17.49 13.06 14.76
CA VAL A 32 17.23 12.39 13.48
C VAL A 32 15.80 12.71 13.03
N LEU A 33 15.64 13.09 11.77
CA LEU A 33 14.35 13.29 11.12
C LEU A 33 14.18 12.22 10.04
N ARG A 34 13.14 11.38 10.13
CA ARG A 34 12.84 10.34 9.15
C ARG A 34 11.36 10.31 8.78
N PRO A 35 11.01 9.99 7.52
CA PRO A 35 9.64 9.57 7.23
C PRO A 35 9.32 8.28 8.02
N THR A 36 8.06 8.11 8.38
CA THR A 36 7.55 6.94 9.10
C THR A 36 7.04 5.87 8.14
N ASP A 37 7.08 4.60 8.56
CA ASP A 37 6.80 3.43 7.71
C ASP A 37 5.37 3.40 7.14
N LYS A 38 4.34 3.62 7.97
CA LYS A 38 2.91 3.41 7.60
C LYS A 38 1.99 4.60 7.89
N SER A 39 2.50 5.68 8.47
CA SER A 39 1.69 6.82 8.95
C SER A 39 1.79 8.05 8.05
N GLY A 40 2.68 8.07 7.06
CA GLY A 40 2.82 9.21 6.14
C GLY A 40 3.32 10.50 6.79
N VAL A 41 3.82 10.42 8.03
CA VAL A 41 4.35 11.55 8.80
C VAL A 41 5.85 11.45 9.03
N PHE A 42 6.43 12.47 9.63
CA PHE A 42 7.82 12.48 10.06
C PHE A 42 7.96 12.09 11.54
N HIS A 43 9.02 11.35 11.84
CA HIS A 43 9.49 11.08 13.19
C HIS A 43 10.74 11.92 13.47
N ILE A 44 10.73 12.61 14.61
CA ILE A 44 11.89 13.29 15.18
C ILE A 44 12.27 12.57 16.47
N GLY A 45 13.51 12.09 16.55
CA GLY A 45 14.05 11.40 17.72
C GLY A 45 15.50 11.77 17.97
N SER A 46 16.08 11.36 19.11
CA SER A 46 17.52 11.53 19.32
C SER A 46 18.31 10.59 18.42
N MET A 47 19.50 11.03 18.00
CA MET A 47 20.42 10.18 17.23
C MET A 47 20.85 8.96 18.05
N ASP A 48 21.11 9.14 19.34
CA ASP A 48 21.55 8.07 20.24
C ASP A 48 20.49 6.95 20.37
N ASP A 49 19.20 7.29 20.48
CA ASP A 49 18.10 6.30 20.52
C ASP A 49 17.98 5.56 19.19
N TYR A 50 18.15 6.28 18.08
CA TYR A 50 18.09 5.72 16.74
C TYR A 50 19.26 4.75 16.48
N GLU A 51 20.48 5.10 16.86
CA GLU A 51 21.66 4.24 16.74
C GLU A 51 21.56 3.01 17.66
N ARG A 52 21.10 3.19 18.91
CA ARG A 52 20.84 2.09 19.84
C ARG A 52 19.84 1.09 19.26
N LYS A 53 18.69 1.56 18.76
CA LYS A 53 17.67 0.69 18.13
C LYS A 53 18.17 0.01 16.86
N ALA A 54 19.08 0.64 16.12
CA ALA A 54 19.70 0.05 14.94
C ALA A 54 20.62 -1.13 15.34
N VAL A 55 21.41 -0.97 16.40
CA VAL A 55 22.23 -2.04 16.99
C VAL A 55 21.35 -3.18 17.50
N GLU A 56 20.33 -2.88 18.31
CA GLU A 56 19.39 -3.87 18.85
C GLU A 56 18.72 -4.69 17.75
N TYR A 57 18.36 -4.05 16.63
CA TYR A 57 17.80 -4.77 15.48
C TYR A 57 18.78 -5.78 14.90
N ARG A 58 20.05 -5.40 14.73
CA ARG A 58 21.09 -6.29 14.16
C ARG A 58 21.41 -7.45 15.10
N GLU A 59 21.51 -7.18 16.40
CA GLU A 59 21.77 -8.20 17.42
C GLU A 59 20.59 -9.17 17.54
N LYS A 60 19.35 -8.66 17.52
CA LYS A 60 18.14 -9.49 17.57
C LYS A 60 18.08 -10.49 16.40
N THR A 61 18.44 -10.07 15.20
CA THR A 61 18.31 -10.92 14.00
C THR A 61 19.54 -11.77 13.74
N ASN A 62 20.71 -11.36 14.23
CA ASN A 62 22.02 -11.96 13.93
C ASN A 62 22.25 -12.18 12.42
N ALA A 63 21.64 -11.32 11.60
CA ALA A 63 21.56 -11.51 10.15
C ALA A 63 22.74 -10.88 9.39
N TYR A 64 23.65 -10.19 10.10
CA TYR A 64 24.67 -9.35 9.52
C TYR A 64 26.03 -9.59 10.17
N ILE A 65 27.08 -9.63 9.37
CA ILE A 65 28.48 -9.67 9.85
C ILE A 65 29.21 -8.40 9.41
N GLU A 66 30.02 -7.85 10.29
CA GLU A 66 30.90 -6.71 9.98
C GLU A 66 32.07 -7.18 9.11
N LEU A 67 32.44 -6.37 8.11
CA LEU A 67 33.60 -6.60 7.26
C LEU A 67 34.68 -5.56 7.56
N SER A 68 35.93 -5.99 7.58
CA SER A 68 37.10 -5.13 7.80
C SER A 68 37.47 -4.28 6.57
N GLU A 69 37.15 -4.76 5.38
CA GLU A 69 37.56 -4.17 4.10
C GLU A 69 36.37 -3.97 3.17
N ASN A 70 36.53 -3.07 2.18
CA ASN A 70 35.52 -2.80 1.16
C ASN A 70 35.60 -3.84 0.03
N PRO A 71 34.62 -4.76 -0.10
CA PRO A 71 34.68 -5.84 -1.07
C PRO A 71 34.09 -5.45 -2.45
N LEU A 72 33.85 -4.17 -2.74
CA LEU A 72 33.11 -3.73 -3.93
C LEU A 72 33.72 -4.29 -5.23
N GLN A 73 35.03 -4.20 -5.40
CA GLN A 73 35.69 -4.71 -6.61
C GLN A 73 35.59 -6.23 -6.73
N ASP A 74 35.69 -6.96 -5.61
CA ASP A 74 35.52 -8.41 -5.59
C ASP A 74 34.11 -8.82 -5.99
N ILE A 75 33.09 -8.09 -5.50
CA ILE A 75 31.70 -8.34 -5.87
C ILE A 75 31.49 -8.10 -7.36
N ILE A 76 31.99 -6.97 -7.91
CA ILE A 76 31.92 -6.68 -9.35
C ILE A 76 32.57 -7.82 -10.14
N ASN A 77 33.76 -8.26 -9.73
CA ASN A 77 34.47 -9.35 -10.39
C ASN A 77 33.72 -10.69 -10.30
N LYS A 78 33.06 -11.01 -9.18
CA LYS A 78 32.21 -12.20 -9.05
C LYS A 78 31.00 -12.12 -9.99
N VAL A 79 30.33 -10.97 -10.06
CA VAL A 79 29.20 -10.74 -10.97
C VAL A 79 29.62 -10.90 -12.42
N THR A 80 30.67 -10.20 -12.86
CA THR A 80 31.17 -10.29 -14.23
C THR A 80 31.60 -11.71 -14.59
N ARG A 81 32.32 -12.41 -13.70
CA ARG A 81 32.74 -13.80 -13.93
C ARG A 81 31.55 -14.73 -14.10
N LEU A 82 30.54 -14.64 -13.23
CA LEU A 82 29.36 -15.49 -13.33
C LEU A 82 28.61 -15.23 -14.65
N LEU A 83 28.37 -13.96 -15.01
CA LEU A 83 27.67 -13.63 -16.25
C LEU A 83 28.44 -14.12 -17.48
N ASN A 84 29.76 -13.96 -17.50
CA ASN A 84 30.60 -14.46 -18.59
C ASN A 84 30.54 -16.00 -18.71
N ASP A 85 30.63 -16.72 -17.58
CA ASP A 85 30.53 -18.18 -17.57
C ASP A 85 29.17 -18.67 -18.10
N LEU A 86 28.08 -18.05 -17.64
CA LEU A 86 26.73 -18.38 -18.09
C LEU A 86 26.53 -18.07 -19.59
N GLN A 87 27.12 -16.98 -20.09
CA GLN A 87 27.08 -16.63 -21.51
C GLN A 87 27.88 -17.62 -22.36
N LEU A 88 29.10 -17.97 -21.95
CA LEU A 88 29.97 -18.93 -22.65
C LEU A 88 29.33 -20.32 -22.72
N LYS A 89 28.68 -20.76 -21.64
CA LYS A 89 27.94 -22.03 -21.57
C LYS A 89 26.59 -21.99 -22.30
N LYS A 90 26.25 -20.88 -22.97
CA LYS A 90 24.95 -20.67 -23.65
C LYS A 90 23.75 -20.87 -22.72
N GLN A 91 23.91 -20.59 -21.43
CA GLN A 91 22.83 -20.63 -20.44
C GLN A 91 22.05 -19.32 -20.38
N ILE A 92 22.62 -18.23 -20.91
CA ILE A 92 21.93 -16.98 -21.24
C ILE A 92 22.00 -16.81 -22.76
N LEU A 93 20.94 -17.21 -23.46
CA LEU A 93 20.92 -17.19 -24.93
C LEU A 93 20.70 -15.78 -25.48
N VAL A 94 19.89 -14.98 -24.79
CA VAL A 94 19.52 -13.64 -25.24
C VAL A 94 20.56 -12.63 -24.77
N LYS A 95 21.36 -12.09 -25.70
CA LYS A 95 22.40 -11.09 -25.41
C LYS A 95 21.87 -9.89 -24.62
N LYS A 96 20.66 -9.42 -24.94
CA LYS A 96 19.97 -8.34 -24.20
C LYS A 96 19.78 -8.65 -22.71
N HIS A 97 19.62 -9.91 -22.30
CA HIS A 97 19.51 -10.28 -20.89
C HIS A 97 20.87 -10.17 -20.19
N TYR A 98 21.94 -10.64 -20.83
CA TYR A 98 23.30 -10.48 -20.36
C TYR A 98 23.69 -9.00 -20.22
N ASP A 99 23.49 -8.20 -21.26
CA ASP A 99 23.84 -6.78 -21.28
C ASP A 99 23.10 -6.00 -20.19
N LYS A 100 21.82 -6.30 -19.97
CA LYS A 100 21.03 -5.67 -18.90
C LYS A 100 21.49 -6.03 -17.50
N MET A 101 22.02 -7.24 -17.30
CA MET A 101 22.49 -7.70 -15.99
C MET A 101 23.92 -7.26 -15.67
N MET A 102 24.74 -6.99 -16.69
CA MET A 102 26.13 -6.59 -16.50
C MET A 102 26.23 -5.26 -15.74
N PRO A 103 26.98 -5.19 -14.63
CA PRO A 103 27.16 -3.94 -13.88
C PRO A 103 28.01 -2.94 -14.65
N ASP A 104 27.57 -1.68 -14.68
CA ASP A 104 28.38 -0.55 -15.13
C ASP A 104 29.38 -0.17 -14.02
N ARG A 105 30.65 -0.51 -14.23
CA ARG A 105 31.73 -0.31 -13.25
C ARG A 105 31.88 1.14 -12.78
N GLN A 106 31.43 2.12 -13.55
CA GLN A 106 31.53 3.54 -13.20
C GLN A 106 30.35 4.02 -12.33
N LYS A 107 29.24 3.28 -12.30
CA LYS A 107 28.00 3.70 -11.62
C LYS A 107 27.67 2.87 -10.38
N VAL A 108 28.30 1.71 -10.23
CA VAL A 108 28.07 0.82 -9.08
C VAL A 108 28.76 1.31 -7.82
N GLU A 109 28.07 1.18 -6.69
CA GLU A 109 28.58 1.50 -5.36
C GLU A 109 28.05 0.49 -4.33
N LEU A 110 28.65 0.44 -3.14
CA LEU A 110 28.07 -0.33 -2.05
C LEU A 110 26.69 0.23 -1.69
N SER A 111 25.75 -0.66 -1.40
CA SER A 111 24.43 -0.27 -0.92
C SER A 111 24.55 0.49 0.41
N HIS A 112 23.52 1.24 0.79
CA HIS A 112 23.48 1.92 2.09
C HIS A 112 22.26 1.47 2.89
N MET A 113 22.47 1.08 4.15
CA MET A 113 21.41 0.73 5.08
C MET A 113 20.94 1.96 5.83
N TYR A 114 19.63 2.15 5.91
CA TYR A 114 19.01 3.15 6.77
C TYR A 114 17.78 2.55 7.44
N TYR A 115 17.24 3.27 8.41
CA TYR A 115 16.13 2.77 9.20
C TYR A 115 14.93 3.71 9.13
N VAL A 116 13.75 3.11 9.03
CA VAL A 116 12.46 3.79 8.98
C VAL A 116 11.71 3.52 10.29
N PRO A 117 11.36 4.56 11.08
CA PRO A 117 10.62 4.39 12.33
C PRO A 117 9.21 3.83 12.13
N LYS A 118 8.87 2.75 12.85
CA LYS A 118 7.52 2.17 12.91
C LYS A 118 6.72 2.86 14.02
N ALA A 119 6.35 4.13 13.84
CA ALA A 119 5.64 4.94 14.85
C ALA A 119 4.29 4.36 15.32
N HIS A 120 3.72 3.45 14.53
CA HIS A 120 2.50 2.71 14.83
C HIS A 120 2.69 1.50 15.76
N LYS A 121 3.92 1.19 16.17
CA LYS A 121 4.24 0.11 17.11
C LYS A 121 4.80 0.70 18.41
N LYS A 122 4.51 0.04 19.54
CA LYS A 122 5.01 0.44 20.86
C LYS A 122 6.53 0.61 20.84
N TYR A 123 7.04 1.68 21.46
CA TYR A 123 8.46 2.08 21.49
C TYR A 123 9.07 2.49 20.15
N THR A 124 8.29 2.57 19.07
CA THR A 124 8.75 2.99 17.74
C THR A 124 10.01 2.23 17.30
N PRO A 125 9.93 0.90 17.10
CA PRO A 125 11.03 0.10 16.59
C PRO A 125 11.40 0.53 15.17
N LEU A 126 12.62 0.20 14.76
CA LEU A 126 13.15 0.57 13.46
C LEU A 126 12.92 -0.55 12.42
N ARG A 127 12.62 -0.16 11.18
CA ARG A 127 12.60 -1.04 10.01
C ARG A 127 13.88 -0.82 9.20
N PRO A 128 14.72 -1.85 8.97
CA PRO A 128 15.87 -1.67 8.09
C PRO A 128 15.43 -1.53 6.64
N ILE A 129 16.10 -0.68 5.88
CA ILE A 129 15.99 -0.60 4.42
C ILE A 129 17.39 -0.53 3.86
N ILE A 130 17.69 -1.39 2.89
CA ILE A 130 18.95 -1.39 2.16
C ILE A 130 18.67 -0.77 0.80
N ASN A 131 19.24 0.41 0.54
CA ASN A 131 19.16 1.04 -0.77
C ASN A 131 20.12 0.33 -1.72
N THR A 132 19.57 -0.55 -2.55
CA THR A 132 20.33 -1.33 -3.52
C THR A 132 20.38 -0.70 -4.91
N ILE A 133 19.85 0.51 -5.15
CA ILE A 133 19.67 1.03 -6.53
C ILE A 133 20.92 0.92 -7.42
N LYS A 134 22.10 1.13 -6.84
CA LYS A 134 23.41 1.08 -7.50
C LYS A 134 24.28 -0.13 -7.09
N ALA A 135 23.74 -1.10 -6.37
CA ALA A 135 24.52 -2.29 -6.00
C ALA A 135 24.89 -3.11 -7.25
N PRO A 136 26.04 -3.80 -7.27
CA PRO A 136 26.46 -4.62 -8.41
C PRO A 136 25.47 -5.73 -8.80
N THR A 137 24.65 -6.21 -7.86
CA THR A 137 23.69 -7.32 -8.06
C THR A 137 22.28 -6.86 -8.44
N THR A 138 22.02 -5.55 -8.48
CA THR A 138 20.65 -5.03 -8.58
C THR A 138 20.00 -5.29 -9.92
N SER A 139 20.76 -5.21 -11.00
CA SER A 139 20.25 -5.56 -12.32
C SER A 139 19.90 -7.06 -12.43
N ILE A 140 20.68 -7.93 -11.79
CA ILE A 140 20.36 -9.37 -11.67
C ILE A 140 19.08 -9.55 -10.85
N SER A 141 18.95 -8.87 -9.70
CA SER A 141 17.74 -8.92 -8.87
C SER A 141 16.49 -8.50 -9.66
N ARG A 142 16.54 -7.37 -10.38
CA ARG A 142 15.42 -6.94 -11.25
C ARG A 142 15.11 -7.95 -12.35
N PHE A 143 16.14 -8.58 -12.92
CA PHE A 143 15.97 -9.58 -13.97
C PHE A 143 15.28 -10.84 -13.44
N LEU A 144 15.75 -11.39 -12.31
CA LEU A 144 15.16 -12.56 -11.67
C LEU A 144 13.72 -12.31 -11.24
N ASP A 145 13.44 -11.13 -10.66
CA ASP A 145 12.07 -10.75 -10.29
C ASP A 145 11.15 -10.75 -11.51
N LYS A 146 11.53 -10.07 -12.61
CA LYS A 146 10.75 -10.05 -13.86
C LYS A 146 10.55 -11.44 -14.47
N LEU A 147 11.53 -12.33 -14.30
CA LEU A 147 11.50 -13.68 -14.85
C LEU A 147 10.57 -14.60 -14.05
N ILE A 148 10.61 -14.51 -12.71
CA ILE A 148 10.01 -15.50 -11.82
C ILE A 148 8.67 -15.04 -11.26
N ARG A 149 8.50 -13.73 -11.02
CA ARG A 149 7.30 -13.17 -10.39
C ARG A 149 5.99 -13.56 -11.11
N PRO A 150 5.90 -13.47 -12.45
CA PRO A 150 4.68 -13.90 -13.14
C PRO A 150 4.34 -15.38 -12.91
N LEU A 151 5.35 -16.25 -12.84
CA LEU A 151 5.16 -17.68 -12.60
C LEU A 151 4.63 -17.94 -11.20
N PHE A 152 5.19 -17.24 -10.20
CA PHE A 152 4.67 -17.27 -8.83
C PHE A 152 3.21 -16.82 -8.79
N ASP A 153 2.92 -15.65 -9.37
CA ASP A 153 1.58 -15.07 -9.36
C ASP A 153 0.55 -15.98 -10.06
N LYS A 154 0.96 -16.70 -11.11
CA LYS A 154 0.12 -17.71 -11.79
C LYS A 154 -0.21 -18.90 -10.90
N HIS A 155 0.81 -19.52 -10.30
CA HIS A 155 0.65 -20.80 -9.61
C HIS A 155 0.21 -20.66 -8.15
N ALA A 156 0.51 -19.54 -7.50
CA ALA A 156 0.14 -19.29 -6.10
C ALA A 156 -1.17 -18.48 -5.96
N ARG A 157 -1.92 -18.24 -7.04
CA ARG A 157 -3.10 -17.37 -7.04
C ARG A 157 -4.17 -17.78 -6.03
N SER A 158 -4.40 -19.09 -5.87
CA SER A 158 -5.42 -19.65 -4.96
C SER A 158 -5.16 -19.37 -3.49
N THR A 159 -3.92 -19.02 -3.12
CA THR A 159 -3.52 -18.76 -1.72
C THR A 159 -3.00 -17.34 -1.52
N THR A 160 -3.17 -16.47 -2.52
CA THR A 160 -2.67 -15.09 -2.53
C THR A 160 -3.83 -14.11 -2.59
N ILE A 161 -3.87 -13.18 -1.63
CA ILE A 161 -4.76 -12.01 -1.68
C ILE A 161 -4.02 -10.88 -2.38
N VAL A 162 -4.62 -10.34 -3.44
CA VAL A 162 -3.98 -9.27 -4.24
C VAL A 162 -4.10 -7.91 -3.55
N ASP A 163 -5.26 -7.61 -2.99
CA ASP A 163 -5.59 -6.36 -2.27
C ASP A 163 -6.91 -6.54 -1.47
N GLY A 164 -7.34 -5.51 -0.74
CA GLY A 164 -8.58 -5.60 0.04
C GLY A 164 -9.84 -5.78 -0.80
N THR A 165 -9.85 -5.39 -2.08
CA THR A 165 -11.01 -5.65 -2.97
C THR A 165 -11.10 -7.14 -3.29
N ASP A 166 -9.97 -7.80 -3.54
CA ASP A 166 -9.89 -9.24 -3.74
C ASP A 166 -10.43 -10.00 -2.52
N LEU A 167 -10.01 -9.60 -1.31
CA LEU A 167 -10.54 -10.19 -0.06
C LEU A 167 -12.05 -9.99 0.10
N ILE A 168 -12.56 -8.79 -0.18
CA ILE A 168 -14.02 -8.53 -0.07
C ILE A 168 -14.81 -9.41 -1.03
N ARG A 169 -14.32 -9.66 -2.25
CA ARG A 169 -14.98 -10.61 -3.17
C ARG A 169 -14.99 -12.03 -2.61
N GLN A 170 -13.88 -12.49 -2.03
CA GLN A 170 -13.82 -13.82 -1.41
C GLN A 170 -14.79 -13.91 -0.21
N LEU A 171 -14.86 -12.89 0.64
CA LEU A 171 -15.82 -12.82 1.74
C LEU A 171 -17.27 -12.81 1.27
N HIS A 172 -17.56 -12.10 0.18
CA HIS A 172 -18.88 -12.10 -0.44
C HIS A 172 -19.28 -13.49 -0.92
N GLN A 173 -18.41 -14.16 -1.66
CA GLN A 173 -18.64 -15.53 -2.12
C GLN A 173 -18.81 -16.50 -0.94
N TYR A 174 -18.04 -16.31 0.14
CA TYR A 174 -18.17 -17.13 1.34
C TYR A 174 -19.54 -16.96 2.02
N VAL A 175 -20.08 -15.74 2.05
CA VAL A 175 -21.45 -15.48 2.54
C VAL A 175 -22.51 -16.05 1.61
N GLU A 176 -22.37 -15.86 0.28
CA GLU A 176 -23.31 -16.38 -0.72
C GLU A 176 -23.42 -17.91 -0.72
N ASN A 177 -22.36 -18.60 -0.27
CA ASN A 177 -22.33 -20.05 -0.10
C ASN A 177 -22.76 -20.51 1.31
N ASP A 178 -23.46 -19.66 2.07
CA ASP A 178 -23.97 -19.93 3.43
C ASP A 178 -22.89 -20.40 4.43
N ARG A 179 -21.63 -20.00 4.23
CA ARG A 179 -20.51 -20.43 5.08
C ARG A 179 -20.32 -19.58 6.32
N LEU A 180 -20.75 -18.31 6.28
CA LEU A 180 -20.63 -17.41 7.43
C LEU A 180 -21.69 -17.74 8.48
N GLN A 181 -21.25 -18.31 9.58
CA GLN A 181 -22.05 -18.67 10.74
C GLN A 181 -21.91 -17.62 11.85
N PRO A 182 -22.86 -17.54 12.80
CA PRO A 182 -22.72 -16.69 13.99
C PRO A 182 -21.47 -17.00 14.84
N SER A 183 -20.96 -18.23 14.75
CA SER A 183 -19.74 -18.70 15.42
C SER A 183 -18.45 -18.48 14.61
N THR A 184 -18.52 -18.14 13.32
CA THR A 184 -17.33 -17.98 12.48
C THR A 184 -16.41 -16.92 13.06
N LEU A 185 -15.14 -17.28 13.20
CA LEU A 185 -14.06 -16.41 13.61
C LEU A 185 -13.21 -16.03 12.41
N PHE A 186 -12.77 -14.78 12.39
CA PHE A 186 -11.75 -14.32 11.47
C PHE A 186 -10.40 -14.35 12.17
N CYS A 187 -9.39 -14.79 11.44
CA CYS A 187 -8.06 -14.97 11.94
C CYS A 187 -7.09 -14.22 11.04
N THR A 188 -6.22 -13.42 11.64
CA THR A 188 -5.14 -12.74 10.94
C THR A 188 -3.83 -13.01 11.65
N PHE A 189 -2.73 -13.14 10.92
CA PHE A 189 -1.40 -13.15 11.52
C PHE A 189 -0.36 -12.46 10.65
N ASP A 190 0.60 -11.80 11.29
CA ASP A 190 1.77 -11.15 10.69
C ASP A 190 3.00 -12.04 10.88
N ILE A 191 3.82 -12.16 9.83
CA ILE A 191 5.10 -12.87 9.89
C ILE A 191 6.21 -11.88 10.25
N THR A 192 6.89 -12.14 11.37
CA THR A 192 7.89 -11.20 11.89
C THR A 192 9.16 -11.20 11.06
N ASP A 193 9.57 -10.01 10.60
CA ASP A 193 10.86 -9.77 9.95
C ASP A 193 11.16 -10.70 8.75
N LEU A 194 10.12 -11.11 7.98
CA LEU A 194 10.19 -12.15 6.94
C LEU A 194 11.44 -12.07 6.05
N TYR A 195 11.70 -10.91 5.44
CA TYR A 195 12.83 -10.77 4.52
C TYR A 195 14.20 -10.96 5.18
N THR A 196 14.36 -10.53 6.43
CA THR A 196 15.62 -10.62 7.16
C THR A 196 15.87 -12.03 7.70
N MET A 197 14.80 -12.75 8.02
CA MET A 197 14.89 -14.08 8.63
C MET A 197 14.85 -15.25 7.64
N LEU A 198 14.72 -14.95 6.34
CA LEU A 198 14.64 -15.93 5.28
C LEU A 198 15.94 -16.79 5.18
N PRO A 199 15.89 -18.12 5.35
CA PRO A 199 17.08 -18.97 5.24
C PRO A 199 17.57 -19.02 3.78
N GLN A 200 18.77 -18.48 3.50
CA GLN A 200 19.22 -18.23 2.12
C GLN A 200 19.29 -19.51 1.28
N GLU A 201 20.02 -20.54 1.74
CA GLU A 201 20.20 -21.78 0.97
C GLU A 201 18.91 -22.55 0.76
N GLU A 202 18.12 -22.67 1.83
CA GLU A 202 16.83 -23.34 1.79
C GLU A 202 15.88 -22.62 0.84
N SER A 203 15.86 -21.29 0.85
CA SER A 203 15.03 -20.51 -0.07
C SER A 203 15.41 -20.71 -1.53
N LEU A 204 16.71 -20.85 -1.82
CA LEU A 204 17.17 -21.20 -3.16
C LEU A 204 16.74 -22.62 -3.56
N HIS A 205 16.71 -23.55 -2.61
CA HIS A 205 16.19 -24.90 -2.85
C HIS A 205 14.68 -24.87 -3.13
N VAL A 206 13.91 -24.18 -2.29
CA VAL A 206 12.46 -24.02 -2.46
C VAL A 206 12.12 -23.31 -3.77
N LEU A 207 12.93 -22.33 -4.21
CA LEU A 207 12.78 -21.74 -5.54
C LEU A 207 12.90 -22.78 -6.65
N CYS A 208 13.94 -23.61 -6.61
CA CYS A 208 14.12 -24.66 -7.61
C CYS A 208 12.99 -25.69 -7.54
N GLU A 209 12.59 -26.11 -6.34
CA GLU A 209 11.48 -27.04 -6.12
C GLU A 209 10.18 -26.49 -6.71
N PHE A 210 9.84 -25.24 -6.40
CA PHE A 210 8.67 -24.55 -6.95
C PHE A 210 8.67 -24.57 -8.49
N LEU A 211 9.81 -24.26 -9.11
CA LEU A 211 9.91 -24.26 -10.57
C LEU A 211 9.76 -25.67 -11.17
N ILE A 212 10.37 -26.68 -10.55
CA ILE A 212 10.31 -28.08 -11.00
C ILE A 212 8.90 -28.66 -10.82
N GLU A 213 8.26 -28.41 -9.68
CA GLU A 213 6.90 -28.87 -9.35
C GLU A 213 5.88 -28.39 -10.39
N HIS A 214 6.10 -27.20 -10.96
CA HIS A 214 5.24 -26.63 -12.00
C HIS A 214 5.74 -26.87 -13.44
N GLY A 215 6.65 -27.83 -13.63
CA GLY A 215 7.07 -28.32 -14.94
C GLY A 215 8.15 -27.48 -15.65
N TYR A 216 8.73 -26.49 -15.00
CA TYR A 216 9.81 -25.69 -15.60
C TYR A 216 11.14 -26.43 -15.50
N ARG A 217 11.88 -26.50 -16.60
CA ARG A 217 13.31 -26.88 -16.63
C ARG A 217 14.21 -25.72 -17.04
N LYS A 218 13.65 -24.81 -17.84
CA LYS A 218 14.23 -23.53 -18.25
C LYS A 218 13.13 -22.47 -18.22
N ILE A 219 13.52 -21.20 -18.08
CA ILE A 219 12.61 -20.06 -18.17
C ILE A 219 13.23 -19.06 -19.14
N GLN A 220 12.53 -18.78 -20.24
CA GLN A 220 13.07 -17.95 -21.33
C GLN A 220 14.47 -18.41 -21.81
N GLY A 221 14.65 -19.73 -21.91
CA GLY A 221 15.91 -20.35 -22.31
C GLY A 221 16.97 -20.47 -21.20
N ILE A 222 16.72 -19.93 -20.00
CA ILE A 222 17.68 -19.96 -18.88
C ILE A 222 17.41 -21.19 -18.00
N PRO A 223 18.38 -22.10 -17.82
CA PRO A 223 18.24 -23.25 -16.93
C PRO A 223 18.04 -22.88 -15.46
N ILE A 224 17.33 -23.73 -14.72
CA ILE A 224 17.11 -23.56 -13.27
C ILE A 224 18.44 -23.43 -12.50
N ASP A 225 19.48 -24.19 -12.87
CA ASP A 225 20.80 -24.08 -12.23
C ASP A 225 21.43 -22.69 -12.41
N ALA A 226 21.29 -22.08 -13.60
CA ALA A 226 21.74 -20.71 -13.85
C ALA A 226 20.93 -19.69 -13.02
N ILE A 227 19.61 -19.88 -12.94
CA ILE A 227 18.72 -19.06 -12.10
C ILE A 227 19.16 -19.15 -10.63
N ARG A 228 19.43 -20.37 -10.12
CA ARG A 228 19.90 -20.59 -8.76
C ARG A 228 21.23 -19.89 -8.49
N LYS A 229 22.19 -19.95 -9.42
CA LYS A 229 23.49 -19.26 -9.29
C LYS A 229 23.34 -17.74 -9.25
N LEU A 230 22.51 -17.17 -10.12
CA LEU A 230 22.21 -15.74 -10.13
C LEU A 230 21.51 -15.31 -8.82
N ALA A 231 20.51 -16.08 -8.38
CA ALA A 231 19.77 -15.84 -7.14
C ALA A 231 20.67 -15.90 -5.91
N ARG A 232 21.56 -16.91 -5.85
CA ARG A 232 22.59 -17.05 -4.81
C ARG A 232 23.46 -15.81 -4.75
N LEU A 233 23.98 -15.35 -5.89
CA LEU A 233 24.84 -14.17 -5.93
C LEU A 233 24.14 -12.92 -5.40
N VAL A 234 22.83 -12.74 -5.71
CA VAL A 234 22.03 -11.62 -5.19
C VAL A 234 21.91 -11.67 -3.66
N LEU A 235 21.76 -12.86 -3.06
CA LEU A 235 21.63 -13.03 -1.62
C LEU A 235 22.98 -12.90 -0.89
N THR A 236 24.02 -13.59 -1.36
CA THR A 236 25.29 -13.72 -0.64
C THR A 236 26.22 -12.51 -0.81
N GLU A 237 26.09 -11.77 -1.92
CA GLU A 237 26.86 -10.55 -2.16
C GLU A 237 26.09 -9.27 -1.83
N ASN A 238 25.09 -9.37 -0.94
CA ASN A 238 24.44 -8.21 -0.37
C ASN A 238 25.33 -7.56 0.72
N VAL A 239 26.17 -6.62 0.29
CA VAL A 239 27.05 -5.83 1.15
C VAL A 239 26.63 -4.36 1.12
N PHE A 240 26.63 -3.74 2.30
CA PHE A 240 26.17 -2.36 2.46
C PHE A 240 26.95 -1.63 3.54
N VAL A 241 26.92 -0.30 3.45
CA VAL A 241 27.42 0.63 4.47
C VAL A 241 26.29 0.94 5.45
N ASP A 242 26.61 0.87 6.74
CA ASP A 242 25.77 1.39 7.82
C ASP A 242 26.63 2.27 8.74
N GLY A 243 26.35 3.58 8.73
CA GLY A 243 27.19 4.57 9.38
C GLY A 243 28.60 4.58 8.77
N LYS A 244 29.60 4.18 9.56
CA LYS A 244 31.01 4.11 9.15
C LYS A 244 31.50 2.67 8.91
N LYS A 245 30.62 1.69 9.06
CA LYS A 245 30.96 0.27 9.02
C LYS A 245 30.38 -0.38 7.78
N ILE A 246 31.00 -1.47 7.36
CA ILE A 246 30.57 -2.27 6.22
C ILE A 246 30.04 -3.59 6.76
N TYR A 247 28.88 -4.01 6.27
CA TYR A 247 28.24 -5.26 6.68
C TYR A 247 27.88 -6.12 5.49
N ARG A 248 27.94 -7.44 5.67
CA ARG A 248 27.37 -8.44 4.76
C ARG A 248 26.14 -9.07 5.42
N GLN A 249 25.06 -9.19 4.66
CA GLN A 249 23.90 -9.96 5.09
C GLN A 249 24.15 -11.46 4.87
N ILE A 250 24.11 -12.24 5.96
CA ILE A 250 24.33 -13.69 5.96
C ILE A 250 23.04 -14.49 6.17
N LEU A 251 21.96 -13.83 6.62
CA LEU A 251 20.63 -14.38 6.74
C LEU A 251 19.62 -13.43 6.09
N GLY A 252 18.65 -13.97 5.37
CA GLY A 252 17.66 -13.18 4.66
C GLY A 252 18.15 -12.59 3.35
N GLY A 253 17.35 -11.67 2.79
CA GLY A 253 17.73 -10.82 1.67
C GLY A 253 17.48 -9.34 1.97
N ALA A 254 17.98 -8.47 1.08
CA ALA A 254 17.80 -7.04 1.23
C ALA A 254 16.32 -6.63 1.09
N MET A 255 15.77 -5.92 2.07
CA MET A 255 14.40 -5.37 2.00
C MET A 255 14.17 -4.37 0.84
N GLY A 256 15.23 -3.92 0.16
CA GLY A 256 15.14 -3.09 -1.05
C GLY A 256 15.42 -3.83 -2.36
N SER A 257 15.67 -5.14 -2.33
CA SER A 257 15.94 -5.96 -3.51
C SER A 257 14.63 -6.50 -4.10
N PRO A 258 14.30 -6.20 -5.38
CA PRO A 258 13.09 -6.70 -6.04
C PRO A 258 12.93 -8.22 -5.95
N PHE A 259 13.99 -8.97 -6.25
CA PHE A 259 13.95 -10.44 -6.20
C PHE A 259 13.68 -11.01 -4.81
N THR A 260 14.13 -10.33 -3.75
CA THR A 260 13.94 -10.80 -2.38
C THR A 260 12.45 -10.90 -2.01
N LEU A 261 11.60 -9.99 -2.54
CA LEU A 261 10.16 -10.08 -2.39
C LEU A 261 9.59 -11.36 -3.01
N THR A 262 9.97 -11.64 -4.25
CA THR A 262 9.50 -12.82 -5.00
C THR A 262 9.99 -14.11 -4.36
N LEU A 263 11.25 -14.14 -3.91
CA LEU A 263 11.82 -15.30 -3.22
C LEU A 263 11.12 -15.58 -1.88
N ALA A 264 10.88 -14.54 -1.07
CA ALA A 264 10.16 -14.68 0.20
C ALA A 264 8.73 -15.20 -0.03
N ASN A 265 8.06 -14.73 -1.08
CA ASN A 265 6.73 -15.23 -1.45
C ASN A 265 6.73 -16.71 -1.84
N ILE A 266 7.75 -17.18 -2.58
CA ILE A 266 7.91 -18.58 -2.96
C ILE A 266 8.22 -19.45 -1.75
N PHE A 267 9.12 -18.98 -0.87
CA PHE A 267 9.40 -19.67 0.40
C PHE A 267 8.12 -19.84 1.23
N MET A 268 7.36 -18.75 1.39
CA MET A 268 6.10 -18.78 2.14
C MET A 268 5.03 -19.64 1.48
N TRP A 269 5.01 -19.76 0.14
CA TRP A 269 4.12 -20.69 -0.56
C TRP A 269 4.39 -22.14 -0.16
N LYS A 270 5.65 -22.55 -0.01
CA LYS A 270 6.01 -23.88 0.47
C LYS A 270 5.68 -24.05 1.96
N TRP A 271 6.10 -23.08 2.79
CA TRP A 271 5.85 -23.10 4.24
C TRP A 271 4.36 -23.20 4.58
N GLN A 272 3.51 -22.46 3.85
CA GLN A 272 2.07 -22.41 4.14
C GLN A 272 1.28 -23.58 3.55
N LYS A 273 1.88 -24.45 2.72
CA LYS A 273 1.16 -25.39 1.85
C LYS A 273 0.15 -26.24 2.62
N GLU A 274 0.60 -26.93 3.68
CA GLU A 274 -0.26 -27.78 4.50
C GLU A 274 -1.33 -26.98 5.27
N PHE A 275 -0.93 -25.86 5.87
CA PHE A 275 -1.86 -24.98 6.59
C PHE A 275 -2.98 -24.47 5.68
N ALA A 276 -2.62 -23.98 4.49
CA ALA A 276 -3.56 -23.48 3.49
C ALA A 276 -4.49 -24.59 3.01
N LEU A 277 -3.95 -25.78 2.69
CA LEU A 277 -4.75 -26.94 2.27
C LEU A 277 -5.76 -27.36 3.34
N GLN A 278 -5.38 -27.35 4.62
CA GLN A 278 -6.30 -27.67 5.72
C GLN A 278 -7.51 -26.72 5.76
N GLN A 279 -7.32 -25.43 5.49
CA GLN A 279 -8.44 -24.47 5.44
C GLN A 279 -9.26 -24.62 4.15
N LEU A 280 -8.58 -24.76 3.00
CA LEU A 280 -9.25 -24.87 1.70
C LEU A 280 -10.09 -26.15 1.60
N ASN A 281 -9.64 -27.27 2.17
CA ASN A 281 -10.36 -28.55 2.15
C ASN A 281 -11.69 -28.51 2.92
N VAL A 282 -11.83 -27.58 3.86
CA VAL A 282 -13.09 -27.35 4.60
C VAL A 282 -13.85 -26.13 4.07
N ASN A 283 -13.52 -25.66 2.87
CA ASN A 283 -14.14 -24.50 2.22
C ASN A 283 -14.12 -23.24 3.10
N GLU A 284 -13.03 -23.05 3.85
CA GLU A 284 -12.73 -21.80 4.55
C GLU A 284 -11.86 -20.90 3.65
N ILE A 285 -11.96 -19.59 3.83
CA ILE A 285 -11.07 -18.66 3.12
C ILE A 285 -9.67 -18.82 3.70
N TYR A 286 -8.67 -18.91 2.83
CA TYR A 286 -7.27 -18.71 3.17
C TYR A 286 -6.63 -17.78 2.14
N GLY A 287 -5.86 -16.81 2.61
CA GLY A 287 -5.06 -16.01 1.70
C GLY A 287 -3.98 -15.19 2.38
N ARG A 288 -2.85 -15.04 1.68
CA ARG A 288 -1.71 -14.24 2.14
C ARG A 288 -1.50 -13.01 1.26
N TYR A 289 -1.27 -11.87 1.91
CA TYR A 289 -0.73 -10.65 1.31
C TYR A 289 0.67 -10.42 1.87
N ILE A 290 1.71 -10.87 1.17
CA ILE A 290 3.11 -10.71 1.61
C ILE A 290 3.32 -11.29 3.03
N ASP A 291 3.44 -10.45 4.06
CA ASP A 291 3.69 -10.85 5.45
C ASP A 291 2.38 -11.07 6.24
N ASP A 292 1.26 -10.53 5.74
CA ASP A 292 -0.05 -10.59 6.39
C ASP A 292 -0.85 -11.79 5.86
N VAL A 293 -1.37 -12.65 6.73
CA VAL A 293 -2.24 -13.78 6.38
C VAL A 293 -3.64 -13.57 6.94
N PHE A 294 -4.66 -13.96 6.18
CA PHE A 294 -6.07 -13.97 6.57
C PHE A 294 -6.65 -15.37 6.35
N PHE A 295 -7.45 -15.85 7.30
CA PHE A 295 -8.31 -17.01 7.08
C PHE A 295 -9.57 -16.95 7.94
N THR A 296 -10.60 -17.67 7.53
CA THR A 296 -11.84 -17.88 8.31
C THR A 296 -11.81 -19.24 8.99
N SER A 297 -12.52 -19.39 10.10
CA SER A 297 -12.68 -20.69 10.74
C SER A 297 -13.96 -20.78 11.55
N ASN A 298 -14.69 -21.88 11.37
CA ASN A 298 -15.81 -22.28 12.22
C ASN A 298 -15.42 -23.21 13.38
N GLN A 299 -14.12 -23.47 13.57
CA GLN A 299 -13.62 -24.30 14.67
C GLN A 299 -13.66 -23.57 16.02
N PRO A 300 -13.67 -24.30 17.15
CA PRO A 300 -13.50 -23.70 18.47
C PRO A 300 -12.19 -22.91 18.56
N ILE A 301 -12.18 -21.81 19.30
CA ILE A 301 -11.01 -20.93 19.44
C ILE A 301 -9.73 -21.70 19.86
N ALA A 302 -9.86 -22.67 20.77
CA ALA A 302 -8.73 -23.51 21.22
C ALA A 302 -8.10 -24.34 20.09
N ALA A 303 -8.91 -24.79 19.12
CA ALA A 303 -8.40 -25.52 17.96
C ALA A 303 -7.64 -24.59 17.00
N ILE A 304 -8.11 -23.34 16.83
CA ILE A 304 -7.45 -22.31 16.04
C ILE A 304 -6.12 -21.90 16.69
N GLU A 305 -6.12 -21.69 18.00
CA GLU A 305 -4.89 -21.37 18.76
C GLU A 305 -3.86 -22.50 18.65
N LYS A 306 -4.30 -23.75 18.73
CA LYS A 306 -3.44 -24.91 18.50
C LYS A 306 -2.87 -24.90 17.08
N LEU A 307 -3.71 -24.71 16.06
CA LEU A 307 -3.30 -24.64 14.66
C LEU A 307 -2.21 -23.57 14.43
N LEU A 308 -2.39 -22.39 15.01
CA LEU A 308 -1.43 -21.29 14.92
C LEU A 308 -0.12 -21.59 15.67
N LYS A 309 -0.21 -22.25 16.83
CA LYS A 309 0.96 -22.69 17.59
C LYS A 309 1.77 -23.74 16.84
N ASP A 310 1.08 -24.69 16.21
CA ASP A 310 1.71 -25.71 15.37
C ASP A 310 2.38 -25.03 14.16
N ALA A 311 1.72 -24.09 13.50
CA ALA A 311 2.29 -23.31 12.40
C ALA A 311 3.54 -22.50 12.81
N ASP A 312 3.55 -21.87 13.99
CA ASP A 312 4.73 -21.16 14.53
C ASP A 312 5.93 -22.09 14.79
N SER A 313 5.69 -23.40 14.92
CA SER A 313 6.73 -24.41 15.12
C SER A 313 7.29 -25.01 13.82
N TYR A 314 6.67 -24.75 12.67
CA TYR A 314 7.07 -25.35 11.38
C TYR A 314 8.50 -24.98 10.95
N HIS A 315 8.98 -23.80 11.32
CA HIS A 315 10.31 -23.36 10.94
C HIS A 315 10.93 -22.43 12.01
N PRO A 316 12.20 -22.64 12.42
CA PRO A 316 12.82 -21.90 13.52
C PRO A 316 12.91 -20.39 13.30
N ASN A 317 13.03 -19.96 12.04
CA ASN A 317 13.16 -18.54 11.66
C ASN A 317 11.82 -17.85 11.36
N ILE A 318 10.71 -18.58 11.30
CA ILE A 318 9.39 -17.99 11.05
C ILE A 318 8.67 -17.83 12.37
N ARG A 319 8.19 -16.61 12.62
CA ARG A 319 7.46 -16.26 13.85
C ARG A 319 6.19 -15.51 13.53
N LEU A 320 5.09 -15.94 14.15
CA LEU A 320 3.75 -15.46 13.88
C LEU A 320 3.26 -14.56 15.02
N THR A 321 2.51 -13.52 14.68
CA THR A 321 1.71 -12.75 15.65
C THR A 321 0.27 -12.73 15.19
N ALA A 322 -0.59 -13.46 15.89
CA ALA A 322 -1.96 -13.71 15.47
C ALA A 322 -3.00 -12.88 16.26
N VAL A 323 -4.10 -12.58 15.60
CA VAL A 323 -5.32 -12.00 16.16
C VAL A 323 -6.51 -12.82 15.68
N ILE A 324 -7.30 -13.32 16.61
CA ILE A 324 -8.52 -14.10 16.36
C ILE A 324 -9.70 -13.32 16.91
N GLY A 325 -10.79 -13.25 16.15
CA GLY A 325 -12.03 -12.70 16.68
C GLY A 325 -13.14 -12.58 15.65
N LYS A 326 -14.31 -12.13 16.13
CA LYS A 326 -15.43 -11.76 15.25
C LYS A 326 -15.22 -10.40 14.57
N SER A 327 -14.24 -9.62 15.01
CA SER A 327 -13.85 -8.33 14.44
C SER A 327 -12.34 -8.30 14.28
N VAL A 328 -11.84 -8.26 13.05
CA VAL A 328 -10.41 -8.15 12.74
C VAL A 328 -10.16 -7.09 11.70
N THR A 329 -8.89 -6.76 11.50
CA THR A 329 -8.45 -5.84 10.45
C THR A 329 -7.45 -6.55 9.56
N PHE A 330 -7.64 -6.47 8.24
CA PHE A 330 -6.70 -6.99 7.27
C PHE A 330 -6.49 -5.93 6.17
N LEU A 331 -5.23 -5.59 5.89
CA LEU A 331 -4.87 -4.43 5.06
C LEU A 331 -5.56 -3.15 5.58
N ASP A 332 -6.35 -2.48 4.73
CA ASP A 332 -7.16 -1.31 5.03
C ASP A 332 -8.67 -1.64 5.12
N VAL A 333 -9.02 -2.89 5.46
CA VAL A 333 -10.39 -3.36 5.68
C VAL A 333 -10.60 -3.77 7.14
N ARG A 334 -11.67 -3.27 7.76
CA ARG A 334 -12.22 -3.82 9.01
C ARG A 334 -13.31 -4.82 8.65
N ILE A 335 -13.25 -6.02 9.23
CA ILE A 335 -14.11 -7.15 8.90
C ILE A 335 -14.78 -7.62 10.19
N GLU A 336 -16.10 -7.69 10.18
CA GLU A 336 -16.93 -7.97 11.36
C GLU A 336 -18.01 -9.01 11.05
N ASN A 337 -18.21 -9.94 11.98
CA ASN A 337 -19.26 -10.94 11.95
C ASN A 337 -20.31 -10.57 13.01
N ASN A 338 -21.39 -9.95 12.54
CA ASN A 338 -22.50 -9.53 13.39
C ASN A 338 -23.55 -10.65 13.46
N ASN A 339 -23.19 -11.75 14.13
CA ASN A 339 -24.04 -12.94 14.29
C ASN A 339 -24.52 -13.55 12.97
N GLY A 340 -23.59 -13.85 12.06
CA GLY A 340 -23.86 -14.41 10.73
C GLY A 340 -24.01 -13.36 9.63
N ILE A 341 -23.99 -12.07 9.99
CA ILE A 341 -24.09 -10.97 9.03
C ILE A 341 -22.71 -10.33 8.87
N LEU A 342 -22.14 -10.44 7.65
CA LEU A 342 -20.87 -9.81 7.32
C LEU A 342 -21.00 -8.28 7.29
N SER A 343 -20.10 -7.60 7.99
CA SER A 343 -19.91 -6.16 7.90
C SER A 343 -18.46 -5.85 7.54
N THR A 344 -18.25 -5.03 6.51
CA THR A 344 -16.93 -4.50 6.17
C THR A 344 -16.95 -2.98 6.08
N SER A 345 -15.83 -2.36 6.43
CA SER A 345 -15.63 -0.91 6.31
C SER A 345 -14.15 -0.57 6.09
N VAL A 346 -13.86 0.67 5.66
CA VAL A 346 -12.48 1.15 5.54
C VAL A 346 -11.84 1.27 6.92
N TYR A 347 -10.66 0.68 7.08
CA TYR A 347 -9.87 0.76 8.30
C TYR A 347 -8.67 1.70 8.12
N TYR A 348 -8.51 2.59 9.10
CA TYR A 348 -7.33 3.42 9.28
C TYR A 348 -6.62 2.98 10.55
N LYS A 349 -5.29 2.82 10.48
CA LYS A 349 -4.48 2.57 11.68
C LYS A 349 -4.63 3.75 12.64
N GLU A 350 -4.52 3.49 13.94
CA GLU A 350 -4.64 4.55 14.96
C GLU A 350 -3.61 5.69 14.78
N SER A 351 -2.42 5.35 14.26
CA SER A 351 -1.38 6.32 13.94
C SER A 351 -1.51 6.94 12.54
N ALA A 352 -2.55 6.59 11.78
CA ALA A 352 -2.71 7.10 10.42
C ALA A 352 -3.17 8.56 10.50
N GLU A 353 -2.35 9.43 9.93
CA GLU A 353 -2.65 10.84 9.88
C GLU A 353 -3.33 11.17 8.54
N PRO A 354 -4.29 12.09 8.53
CA PRO A 354 -5.08 12.43 7.34
C PRO A 354 -4.29 13.34 6.37
N TYR A 355 -2.98 13.12 6.20
CA TYR A 355 -2.18 13.85 5.23
C TYR A 355 -2.33 13.23 3.84
N LEU A 356 -2.69 14.08 2.89
CA LEU A 356 -2.68 13.80 1.46
C LEU A 356 -1.72 14.76 0.79
N ILE A 357 -1.51 14.59 -0.51
CA ILE A 357 -0.81 15.58 -1.32
C ILE A 357 -1.53 16.94 -1.14
N PRO A 358 -0.86 17.99 -0.62
CA PRO A 358 -1.49 19.29 -0.42
C PRO A 358 -1.94 19.89 -1.75
N PHE A 359 -3.12 20.53 -1.79
CA PHE A 359 -3.69 21.06 -3.04
C PHE A 359 -2.86 22.17 -3.71
N LYS A 360 -1.99 22.81 -2.92
CA LYS A 360 -1.03 23.83 -3.36
C LYS A 360 0.27 23.25 -3.92
N SER A 361 0.47 21.93 -3.83
CA SER A 361 1.67 21.30 -4.42
C SER A 361 1.65 21.35 -5.95
N ASP A 362 2.82 21.25 -6.55
CA ASP A 362 3.03 21.40 -8.00
C ASP A 362 2.73 20.11 -8.80
N HIS A 363 1.67 19.40 -8.41
CA HIS A 363 1.21 18.22 -9.13
C HIS A 363 0.16 18.59 -10.18
N PRO A 364 0.10 17.87 -11.33
CA PRO A 364 -0.94 18.07 -12.32
C PRO A 364 -2.36 17.97 -11.73
N ARG A 365 -3.30 18.80 -12.21
CA ARG A 365 -4.64 18.90 -11.61
C ARG A 365 -5.44 17.59 -11.61
N HIS A 366 -5.20 16.72 -12.59
CA HIS A 366 -5.85 15.42 -12.67
C HIS A 366 -5.45 14.48 -11.52
N ILE A 367 -4.24 14.61 -10.94
CA ILE A 367 -3.80 13.81 -9.79
C ILE A 367 -4.69 14.06 -8.57
N PHE A 368 -5.03 15.32 -8.28
CA PHE A 368 -5.96 15.68 -7.20
C PHE A 368 -7.35 15.09 -7.42
N GLY A 369 -7.83 15.06 -8.67
CA GLY A 369 -9.09 14.42 -9.03
C GLY A 369 -9.06 12.90 -8.85
N ASN A 370 -7.94 12.26 -9.20
CA ASN A 370 -7.72 10.83 -9.05
C ASN A 370 -7.64 10.39 -7.59
N ILE A 371 -7.06 11.20 -6.70
CA ILE A 371 -7.08 10.97 -5.25
C ILE A 371 -8.52 10.87 -4.74
N ILE A 372 -9.38 11.81 -5.13
CA ILE A 372 -10.79 11.82 -4.74
C ILE A 372 -11.51 10.58 -5.28
N ARG A 373 -11.33 10.29 -6.58
CA ARG A 373 -11.94 9.11 -7.22
C ARG A 373 -11.51 7.82 -6.53
N GLY A 374 -10.20 7.63 -6.31
CA GLY A 374 -9.66 6.44 -5.65
C GLY A 374 -10.20 6.26 -4.23
N ALA A 375 -10.26 7.33 -3.45
CA ALA A 375 -10.81 7.29 -2.09
C ALA A 375 -12.30 6.91 -2.07
N LEU A 376 -13.12 7.48 -2.96
CA LEU A 376 -14.55 7.16 -3.06
C LEU A 376 -14.79 5.74 -3.61
N THR A 377 -14.03 5.32 -4.62
CA THR A 377 -14.07 3.94 -5.13
C THR A 377 -13.74 2.93 -4.03
N ARG A 378 -12.69 3.18 -3.25
CA ARG A 378 -12.34 2.34 -2.10
C ARG A 378 -13.45 2.33 -1.05
N ALA A 379 -13.95 3.49 -0.66
CA ALA A 379 -15.03 3.62 0.31
C ALA A 379 -16.26 2.78 -0.09
N ALA A 380 -16.67 2.87 -1.36
CA ALA A 380 -17.81 2.14 -1.89
C ALA A 380 -17.57 0.62 -1.90
N ARG A 381 -16.40 0.17 -2.37
CA ARG A 381 -16.03 -1.26 -2.37
C ARG A 381 -16.01 -1.84 -0.96
N TYR A 382 -15.44 -1.10 -0.01
CA TYR A 382 -15.11 -1.62 1.31
C TYR A 382 -16.27 -1.56 2.30
N SER A 383 -17.27 -0.74 2.05
CA SER A 383 -18.42 -0.58 2.95
C SER A 383 -19.52 -1.56 2.58
N THR A 384 -19.94 -2.44 3.48
CA THR A 384 -21.13 -3.30 3.24
C THR A 384 -22.44 -2.55 3.40
N THR A 385 -22.47 -1.44 4.13
CA THR A 385 -23.69 -0.66 4.38
C THR A 385 -23.56 0.77 3.85
N LEU A 386 -24.70 1.36 3.47
CA LEU A 386 -24.75 2.77 3.07
C LEU A 386 -24.24 3.69 4.19
N LYS A 387 -24.54 3.37 5.45
CA LYS A 387 -24.06 4.13 6.61
C LYS A 387 -22.53 4.15 6.69
N ALA A 388 -21.88 2.99 6.58
CA ALA A 388 -20.41 2.90 6.60
C ALA A 388 -19.78 3.66 5.43
N PHE A 389 -20.38 3.58 4.23
CA PHE A 389 -19.95 4.36 3.07
C PHE A 389 -20.09 5.86 3.30
N ASP A 390 -21.20 6.31 3.86
CA ASP A 390 -21.47 7.70 4.15
C ASP A 390 -20.52 8.27 5.21
N ASP A 391 -20.20 7.50 6.24
CA ASP A 391 -19.22 7.86 7.27
C ASP A 391 -17.82 8.01 6.68
N GLU A 392 -17.41 7.07 5.82
CA GLU A 392 -16.12 7.17 5.15
C GLU A 392 -16.07 8.31 4.13
N ARG A 393 -17.14 8.53 3.36
CA ARG A 393 -17.25 9.68 2.45
C ARG A 393 -17.09 11.01 3.19
N ARG A 394 -17.65 11.12 4.41
CA ARG A 394 -17.49 12.30 5.28
C ARG A 394 -16.05 12.45 5.73
N ASN A 395 -15.42 11.35 6.16
CA ASN A 395 -14.02 11.33 6.55
C ASN A 395 -13.11 11.79 5.40
N VAL A 396 -13.29 11.24 4.18
CA VAL A 396 -12.57 11.66 2.97
C VAL A 396 -12.74 13.16 2.70
N LYS A 397 -13.96 13.70 2.79
CA LYS A 397 -14.20 15.14 2.59
C LYS A 397 -13.44 16.00 3.60
N LEU A 398 -13.44 15.62 4.88
CA LEU A 398 -12.71 16.33 5.93
C LEU A 398 -11.20 16.28 5.69
N THR A 399 -10.67 15.12 5.34
CA THR A 399 -9.26 14.92 4.98
C THR A 399 -8.86 15.82 3.81
N LEU A 400 -9.67 15.90 2.74
CA LEU A 400 -9.38 16.77 1.59
C LEU A 400 -9.37 18.25 1.98
N LEU A 401 -10.37 18.70 2.75
CA LEU A 401 -10.42 20.10 3.22
C LEU A 401 -9.23 20.43 4.12
N TYR A 402 -8.82 19.50 4.97
CA TYR A 402 -7.64 19.62 5.82
C TYR A 402 -6.36 19.83 5.00
N ASN A 403 -6.22 19.13 3.87
CA ASN A 403 -5.10 19.29 2.94
C ASN A 403 -5.25 20.46 1.95
N GLY A 404 -6.17 21.39 2.22
CA GLY A 404 -6.34 22.63 1.48
C GLY A 404 -7.10 22.52 0.15
N TYR A 405 -7.81 21.41 -0.10
CA TYR A 405 -8.59 21.25 -1.33
C TYR A 405 -9.81 22.19 -1.29
N PRO A 406 -10.06 22.99 -2.34
CA PRO A 406 -11.21 23.87 -2.39
C PRO A 406 -12.53 23.08 -2.32
N SER A 407 -13.48 23.52 -1.49
CA SER A 407 -14.79 22.85 -1.34
C SER A 407 -15.50 22.65 -2.68
N GLN A 408 -15.43 23.63 -3.60
CA GLN A 408 -16.05 23.52 -4.92
C GLN A 408 -15.40 22.43 -5.78
N PHE A 409 -14.07 22.27 -5.67
CA PHE A 409 -13.33 21.21 -6.37
C PHE A 409 -13.74 19.84 -5.85
N ILE A 410 -13.80 19.69 -4.52
CA ILE A 410 -14.26 18.45 -3.86
C ILE A 410 -15.69 18.13 -4.30
N ASP A 411 -16.62 19.07 -4.16
CA ASP A 411 -18.04 18.87 -4.50
C ASP A 411 -18.20 18.48 -5.98
N THR A 412 -17.42 19.09 -6.88
CA THR A 412 -17.41 18.76 -8.32
C THR A 412 -16.96 17.34 -8.58
N HIS A 413 -15.85 16.91 -7.97
CA HIS A 413 -15.31 15.57 -8.18
C HIS A 413 -16.16 14.48 -7.51
N PHE A 414 -16.80 14.78 -6.38
CA PHE A 414 -17.78 13.86 -5.79
C PHE A 414 -18.95 13.68 -6.75
N LYS A 415 -19.53 14.76 -7.29
CA LYS A 415 -20.62 14.66 -8.28
C LYS A 415 -20.22 13.82 -9.49
N LYS A 416 -19.04 14.06 -10.07
CA LYS A 416 -18.51 13.28 -11.20
C LYS A 416 -18.45 11.78 -10.86
N PHE A 417 -18.00 11.42 -9.66
CA PHE A 417 -17.96 10.03 -9.24
C PHE A 417 -19.34 9.36 -9.30
N PHE A 418 -20.39 9.98 -8.76
CA PHE A 418 -21.72 9.37 -8.73
C PHE A 418 -22.44 9.38 -10.09
N ILE A 419 -22.23 10.42 -10.89
CA ILE A 419 -22.77 10.48 -12.27
C ILE A 419 -22.23 9.32 -13.10
N ASN A 420 -20.95 8.95 -12.92
CA ASN A 420 -20.35 7.81 -13.64
C ASN A 420 -20.98 6.45 -13.30
N TYR A 421 -21.83 6.36 -12.29
CA TYR A 421 -22.51 5.12 -11.87
C TYR A 421 -24.04 5.27 -11.86
N ASP A 422 -24.57 6.23 -12.64
CA ASP A 422 -26.00 6.50 -12.85
C ASP A 422 -26.80 6.68 -11.55
N ILE A 423 -26.17 7.23 -10.51
CA ILE A 423 -26.86 7.55 -9.26
C ILE A 423 -27.48 8.94 -9.42
N ALA A 424 -28.82 9.02 -9.28
CA ALA A 424 -29.54 10.26 -9.43
C ALA A 424 -29.09 11.27 -8.36
N MET A 425 -28.70 12.47 -8.80
CA MET A 425 -28.30 13.55 -7.90
C MET A 425 -29.28 14.71 -7.99
N PRO A 426 -30.45 14.61 -7.35
CA PRO A 426 -31.47 15.65 -7.40
C PRO A 426 -31.08 16.94 -6.66
N THR A 427 -29.95 16.92 -5.93
CA THR A 427 -29.45 18.06 -5.16
C THR A 427 -27.97 18.35 -5.40
N ILE A 428 -27.55 19.58 -5.05
CA ILE A 428 -26.16 20.04 -5.10
C ILE A 428 -25.22 19.14 -4.25
N LEU A 429 -25.76 18.39 -3.29
CA LEU A 429 -25.03 17.39 -2.55
C LEU A 429 -25.17 16.00 -3.19
N PRO A 430 -24.06 15.26 -3.29
CA PRO A 430 -24.10 13.92 -3.81
C PRO A 430 -24.50 12.93 -2.70
N LEU A 431 -25.80 12.73 -2.52
CA LEU A 431 -26.35 11.84 -1.51
C LEU A 431 -27.15 10.72 -2.19
N ILE A 432 -26.83 9.48 -1.87
CA ILE A 432 -27.56 8.31 -2.36
C ILE A 432 -28.90 8.26 -1.62
N LEU A 433 -30.01 8.54 -2.32
CA LEU A 433 -31.36 8.63 -1.73
C LEU A 433 -32.02 7.26 -1.56
N ASP A 434 -31.74 6.36 -2.48
CA ASP A 434 -32.20 4.97 -2.42
C ASP A 434 -31.03 4.05 -2.09
N GLU A 435 -31.14 3.30 -1.00
CA GLU A 435 -30.09 2.35 -0.59
C GLU A 435 -29.78 1.32 -1.69
N LYS A 436 -30.75 1.01 -2.55
CA LYS A 436 -30.56 0.12 -3.70
C LYS A 436 -29.56 0.68 -4.72
N GLU A 437 -29.51 2.00 -4.91
CA GLU A 437 -28.53 2.65 -5.80
C GLU A 437 -27.11 2.44 -5.29
N PHE A 438 -26.90 2.49 -3.97
CA PHE A 438 -25.61 2.20 -3.36
C PHE A 438 -25.19 0.76 -3.62
N TYR A 439 -26.07 -0.21 -3.36
CA TYR A 439 -25.76 -1.62 -3.57
C TYR A 439 -25.48 -1.94 -5.05
N ARG A 440 -26.22 -1.32 -5.98
CA ARG A 440 -25.96 -1.44 -7.42
C ARG A 440 -24.58 -0.90 -7.80
N MET A 441 -24.25 0.33 -7.37
CA MET A 441 -22.93 0.92 -7.62
C MET A 441 -21.81 0.07 -7.01
N ARG A 442 -22.01 -0.42 -5.78
CA ARG A 442 -21.02 -1.25 -5.09
C ARG A 442 -20.77 -2.55 -5.84
N ALA A 443 -21.82 -3.23 -6.30
CA ALA A 443 -21.70 -4.45 -7.10
C ALA A 443 -20.88 -4.19 -8.38
N LEU A 444 -21.24 -3.17 -9.16
CA LEU A 444 -20.49 -2.76 -10.36
C LEU A 444 -19.01 -2.46 -10.05
N LEU A 445 -18.74 -1.77 -8.95
CA LEU A 445 -17.38 -1.43 -8.54
C LEU A 445 -16.57 -2.66 -8.11
N LEU A 446 -17.19 -3.65 -7.48
CA LEU A 446 -16.53 -4.89 -7.11
C LEU A 446 -16.13 -5.69 -8.35
N ASP A 447 -16.95 -5.72 -9.39
CA ASP A 447 -16.64 -6.44 -10.63
C ASP A 447 -15.49 -5.83 -11.41
N ILE A 448 -15.27 -4.52 -11.30
CA ILE A 448 -14.15 -3.85 -11.95
C ILE A 448 -12.83 -4.23 -11.22
N PRO A 449 -11.81 -4.76 -11.92
CA PRO A 449 -10.52 -5.06 -11.31
C PRO A 449 -9.82 -3.79 -10.80
N THR A 450 -9.01 -3.93 -9.75
CA THR A 450 -8.09 -2.87 -9.34
C THR A 450 -6.94 -2.76 -10.33
N GLN A 451 -6.22 -1.63 -10.33
CA GLN A 451 -5.00 -1.49 -11.15
C GLN A 451 -3.99 -2.60 -10.87
N LYS A 452 -3.83 -3.00 -9.61
CA LYS A 452 -2.93 -4.09 -9.20
C LYS A 452 -3.39 -5.43 -9.76
N GLN A 453 -4.69 -5.72 -9.71
CA GLN A 453 -5.28 -6.92 -10.30
C GLN A 453 -5.13 -6.92 -11.83
N SER A 454 -5.37 -5.80 -12.52
CA SER A 454 -5.18 -5.68 -13.97
C SER A 454 -3.72 -5.90 -14.37
N GLN A 455 -2.77 -5.34 -13.62
CA GLN A 455 -1.34 -5.58 -13.84
C GLN A 455 -0.98 -7.05 -13.67
N LEU A 456 -1.51 -7.71 -12.64
CA LEU A 456 -1.32 -9.13 -12.38
C LEU A 456 -1.84 -9.98 -13.54
N ILE A 457 -3.08 -9.73 -13.98
CA ILE A 457 -3.72 -10.42 -15.11
C ILE A 457 -2.87 -10.28 -16.38
N HIS A 458 -2.41 -9.06 -16.68
CA HIS A 458 -1.54 -8.80 -17.83
C HIS A 458 -0.19 -9.53 -17.73
N GLN A 459 0.43 -9.55 -16.55
CA GLN A 459 1.69 -10.25 -16.32
C GLN A 459 1.53 -11.76 -16.49
N MET A 460 0.45 -12.34 -15.99
CA MET A 460 0.13 -13.76 -16.14
C MET A 460 -0.14 -14.16 -17.59
N ALA A 461 -0.83 -13.29 -18.35
CA ALA A 461 -1.13 -13.53 -19.77
C ALA A 461 0.13 -13.56 -20.65
N LYS A 462 1.20 -12.85 -20.25
CA LYS A 462 2.50 -12.86 -20.97
C LYS A 462 3.34 -14.13 -20.76
N ILE A 463 2.89 -15.05 -19.90
CA ILE A 463 3.59 -16.32 -19.67
C ILE A 463 3.32 -17.24 -20.87
N ILE A 464 4.28 -17.30 -21.78
CA ILE A 464 4.23 -18.18 -22.95
C ILE A 464 4.39 -19.63 -22.46
N PRO A 465 3.45 -20.55 -22.80
CA PRO A 465 3.61 -21.97 -22.51
C PRO A 465 4.85 -22.51 -23.21
N ASP A 466 5.70 -23.24 -22.49
CA ASP A 466 6.83 -23.96 -23.08
C ASP A 466 6.32 -25.34 -23.53
N SER A 467 5.71 -25.40 -24.71
CA SER A 467 5.52 -26.63 -25.49
C SER A 467 5.26 -26.32 -26.98
N THR A 468 6.24 -26.69 -27.82
CA THR A 468 6.11 -27.22 -29.20
C THR A 468 5.41 -26.44 -30.32
N ASP A 469 5.23 -25.12 -30.28
CA ASP A 469 4.82 -24.38 -31.49
C ASP A 469 5.56 -23.04 -31.67
N ARG A 470 6.87 -23.12 -31.92
CA ARG A 470 7.74 -21.95 -32.15
C ARG A 470 8.65 -22.10 -33.37
N GLU A 471 8.06 -22.37 -34.52
CA GLU A 471 8.72 -22.06 -35.80
C GLU A 471 8.05 -20.93 -36.60
N ASN A 472 6.88 -20.41 -36.20
CA ASN A 472 6.16 -19.41 -37.03
C ASN A 472 5.92 -18.04 -36.40
N ALA A 473 6.63 -17.66 -35.33
CA ALA A 473 6.46 -16.33 -34.70
C ALA A 473 7.75 -15.52 -34.58
N ILE A 474 8.67 -15.72 -35.53
CA ILE A 474 9.76 -14.77 -35.82
C ILE A 474 9.45 -14.19 -37.19
N ILE A 475 8.58 -13.18 -37.24
CA ILE A 475 8.50 -12.08 -38.22
C ILE A 475 7.32 -11.23 -37.74
N ARG A 476 7.66 -10.09 -37.15
CA ARG A 476 6.90 -8.82 -37.01
C ARG A 476 7.48 -8.09 -35.81
N GLY A 477 8.54 -7.33 -36.08
CA GLY A 477 8.86 -6.16 -35.28
C GLY A 477 7.89 -5.04 -35.62
N GLU A 478 7.75 -4.11 -34.69
CA GLU A 478 7.30 -2.70 -34.78
C GLU A 478 6.98 -2.29 -33.32
N GLU A 479 7.85 -1.52 -32.68
CA GLU A 479 7.83 -0.04 -32.57
C GLU A 479 6.76 0.45 -31.57
N GLU A 480 7.24 0.92 -30.41
CA GLU A 480 6.47 1.66 -29.41
C GLU A 480 6.57 3.16 -29.75
N GLU A 481 5.45 3.77 -30.13
CA GLU A 481 5.30 5.23 -30.26
C GLU A 481 4.72 5.86 -28.98
N GLU A 482 5.13 7.12 -28.78
CA GLU A 482 4.78 8.06 -27.72
C GLU A 482 3.31 8.49 -27.77
N GLU A 483 2.68 8.68 -26.61
CA GLU A 483 1.39 9.39 -26.50
C GLU A 483 1.59 10.79 -25.92
N GLU A 484 1.29 11.77 -26.77
CA GLU A 484 1.31 13.21 -26.51
C GLU A 484 0.01 13.68 -25.84
N GLN A 485 0.15 14.76 -25.07
CA GLN A 485 -0.88 15.41 -24.26
C GLN A 485 -1.79 16.33 -25.10
N THR A 486 -3.05 16.50 -24.69
CA THR A 486 -3.88 17.64 -25.10
C THR A 486 -4.41 18.40 -23.90
N GLU A 487 -4.12 19.70 -23.86
CA GLU A 487 -4.46 20.65 -22.81
C GLU A 487 -5.55 21.61 -23.32
N ALA A 488 -6.51 21.96 -22.46
CA ALA A 488 -7.50 23.01 -22.72
C ALA A 488 -7.53 24.01 -21.56
N SER A 489 -7.08 25.23 -21.86
CA SER A 489 -6.94 26.38 -20.98
C SER A 489 -8.27 26.95 -20.48
N LYS A 490 -8.38 27.23 -19.18
CA LYS A 490 -9.14 28.38 -18.65
C LYS A 490 -8.44 28.99 -17.43
N THR A 491 -8.09 30.25 -17.58
CA THR A 491 -7.47 31.16 -16.62
C THR A 491 -8.43 31.48 -15.47
N LEU A 492 -7.94 31.48 -14.22
CA LEU A 492 -8.62 32.14 -13.10
C LEU A 492 -7.58 32.70 -12.12
N GLN A 493 -7.70 34.00 -11.89
CA GLN A 493 -6.81 34.87 -11.10
C GLN A 493 -6.65 34.40 -9.65
N ALA A 494 -5.41 34.47 -9.16
CA ALA A 494 -5.07 34.24 -7.76
C ALA A 494 -5.57 35.41 -6.90
N LYS A 495 -6.36 35.10 -5.87
CA LYS A 495 -6.56 35.97 -4.72
C LYS A 495 -5.69 35.47 -3.58
N ASP A 496 -4.91 36.38 -3.01
CA ASP A 496 -4.20 36.19 -1.75
C ASP A 496 -5.20 35.88 -0.64
N ASN A 497 -5.11 34.68 -0.07
CA ASN A 497 -5.89 34.33 1.12
C ASN A 497 -4.94 34.18 2.29
N HIS A 498 -5.04 35.13 3.22
CA HIS A 498 -4.60 35.01 4.60
C HIS A 498 -5.08 33.68 5.19
N TRP A 499 -4.17 32.97 5.87
CA TRP A 499 -4.48 31.72 6.55
C TRP A 499 -5.44 31.98 7.72
N SER A 500 -6.72 31.70 7.53
CA SER A 500 -7.68 31.68 8.63
C SER A 500 -7.53 30.38 9.42
N HIS A 501 -7.41 30.46 10.75
CA HIS A 501 -7.46 29.32 11.69
C HIS A 501 -8.88 28.71 11.78
N ARG A 502 -9.57 28.60 10.64
CA ARG A 502 -10.96 28.19 10.50
C ARG A 502 -11.10 27.29 9.29
N LEU A 503 -11.71 26.13 9.48
CA LEU A 503 -12.11 25.23 8.40
C LEU A 503 -13.63 25.28 8.31
N ILE A 504 -14.16 25.71 7.16
CA ILE A 504 -15.60 25.85 6.97
C ILE A 504 -16.09 24.70 6.08
N LEU A 505 -16.88 23.80 6.67
CA LEU A 505 -17.58 22.75 5.94
C LEU A 505 -19.04 23.16 5.78
N HIS A 506 -19.46 23.26 4.53
CA HIS A 506 -20.83 23.59 4.18
C HIS A 506 -21.59 22.35 3.70
N TYR A 507 -22.81 22.14 4.18
CA TYR A 507 -23.70 21.05 3.75
C TYR A 507 -25.15 21.52 3.57
N THR A 508 -25.97 20.87 2.75
CA THR A 508 -27.42 21.13 2.70
C THR A 508 -28.12 20.27 3.75
N HIS A 509 -29.01 20.85 4.55
CA HIS A 509 -29.69 20.11 5.61
C HIS A 509 -30.85 19.28 5.05
N GLU A 510 -30.89 17.99 5.41
CA GLU A 510 -31.93 17.01 5.09
C GLU A 510 -32.19 16.14 6.32
N LYS A 511 -33.38 15.52 6.43
CA LYS A 511 -33.80 14.71 7.60
C LYS A 511 -32.82 13.58 7.93
N ARG A 512 -32.31 12.86 6.92
CA ARG A 512 -31.28 11.82 7.09
C ARG A 512 -29.89 12.35 7.52
N LEU A 513 -29.67 13.65 7.39
CA LEU A 513 -28.47 14.38 7.82
C LEU A 513 -28.75 15.22 9.07
N GLU A 514 -29.80 14.88 9.83
CA GLU A 514 -30.16 15.58 11.06
C GLU A 514 -29.01 15.53 12.08
N SER A 515 -28.33 14.39 12.19
CA SER A 515 -27.14 14.23 13.02
C SER A 515 -25.85 14.71 12.34
N TYR A 516 -25.85 15.10 11.07
CA TYR A 516 -24.63 15.34 10.28
C TYR A 516 -23.68 16.35 10.92
N LYS A 517 -24.20 17.46 11.46
CA LYS A 517 -23.37 18.43 12.16
C LYS A 517 -22.64 17.78 13.34
N ARG A 518 -23.37 17.04 14.17
CA ARG A 518 -22.82 16.32 15.33
C ARG A 518 -21.81 15.26 14.88
N ASP A 519 -22.19 14.46 13.88
CA ASP A 519 -21.37 13.35 13.39
C ASP A 519 -20.07 13.85 12.77
N ILE A 520 -20.10 14.95 12.01
CA ILE A 520 -18.89 15.60 11.48
C ILE A 520 -18.00 16.13 12.61
N HIS A 521 -18.56 16.74 13.65
CA HIS A 521 -17.75 17.15 14.80
C HIS A 521 -17.17 15.95 15.55
N GLN A 522 -17.90 14.84 15.64
CA GLN A 522 -17.41 13.60 16.23
C GLN A 522 -16.30 12.97 15.38
N ILE A 523 -16.48 12.88 14.06
CA ILE A 523 -15.46 12.43 13.11
C ILE A 523 -14.24 13.35 13.21
N TRP A 524 -14.40 14.66 13.23
CA TRP A 524 -13.29 15.61 13.38
C TRP A 524 -12.50 15.35 14.66
N ARG A 525 -13.18 15.25 15.81
CA ARG A 525 -12.49 14.93 17.07
C ARG A 525 -11.80 13.57 16.98
N LYS A 526 -12.50 12.53 16.52
CA LYS A 526 -11.95 11.17 16.42
C LYS A 526 -10.71 11.13 15.51
N THR A 527 -10.81 11.72 14.32
CA THR A 527 -9.75 11.69 13.30
C THR A 527 -8.57 12.59 13.66
N PHE A 528 -8.80 13.74 14.32
CA PHE A 528 -7.76 14.77 14.51
C PHE A 528 -7.34 15.01 15.97
N HIS A 529 -7.84 14.26 16.96
CA HIS A 529 -7.68 14.53 18.40
C HIS A 529 -6.25 14.83 18.89
N ASN A 530 -5.22 14.23 18.28
CA ASN A 530 -3.82 14.39 18.68
C ASN A 530 -2.98 15.18 17.67
N THR A 531 -3.63 15.97 16.82
CA THR A 531 -2.97 16.72 15.74
C THR A 531 -3.09 18.22 15.97
N HIS A 532 -2.15 19.02 15.43
CA HIS A 532 -2.24 20.49 15.43
C HIS A 532 -3.51 21.01 14.74
N ALA A 533 -4.24 20.16 14.00
CA ALA A 533 -5.54 20.51 13.44
C ALA A 533 -6.58 20.88 14.52
N MET A 534 -6.43 20.40 15.76
CA MET A 534 -7.33 20.78 16.86
C MET A 534 -7.25 22.27 17.22
N GLU A 535 -6.19 22.97 16.82
CA GLU A 535 -6.07 24.43 16.93
C GLU A 535 -6.92 25.18 15.88
N THR A 536 -7.37 24.49 14.82
CA THR A 536 -8.24 25.02 13.77
C THR A 536 -9.70 24.90 14.16
N LYS A 537 -10.44 26.01 14.13
CA LYS A 537 -11.88 26.00 14.40
C LYS A 537 -12.66 25.41 13.23
N LEU A 538 -13.18 24.19 13.40
CA LEU A 538 -14.14 23.59 12.46
C LEU A 538 -15.51 24.25 12.59
N ILE A 539 -16.00 24.84 11.50
CA ILE A 539 -17.33 25.43 11.38
C ILE A 539 -18.13 24.60 10.39
N VAL A 540 -19.14 23.88 10.88
CA VAL A 540 -20.08 23.13 10.03
C VAL A 540 -21.38 23.94 9.89
N GLY A 541 -21.62 24.49 8.71
CA GLY A 541 -22.76 25.35 8.41
C GLY A 541 -23.67 24.78 7.31
N ASN A 542 -24.96 25.06 7.38
CA ASN A 542 -25.89 24.65 6.32
C ASN A 542 -25.90 25.65 5.14
N ARG A 543 -26.02 25.19 3.88
CA ARG A 543 -26.17 26.04 2.67
C ARG A 543 -27.65 26.28 2.31
N ASN A 544 -28.59 26.05 3.23
CA ASN A 544 -30.00 26.20 2.90
C ASN A 544 -30.24 27.61 2.35
N ASN A 545 -30.67 27.65 1.09
CA ASN A 545 -30.95 28.85 0.33
C ASN A 545 -31.82 29.82 1.17
N PRO A 546 -31.54 31.13 1.20
CA PRO A 546 -32.33 32.12 1.93
C PRO A 546 -33.85 32.09 1.64
N THR A 547 -34.31 31.41 0.60
CA THR A 547 -35.73 31.15 0.31
C THR A 547 -36.43 30.25 1.31
N LEU A 548 -35.78 29.27 1.93
CA LEU A 548 -36.44 28.37 2.90
C LEU A 548 -36.76 29.05 4.24
N ARG A 549 -36.06 30.16 4.55
CA ARG A 549 -36.35 31.02 5.70
C ARG A 549 -37.57 31.92 5.46
N ARG A 550 -37.99 32.14 4.21
CA ARG A 550 -39.19 32.93 3.89
C ARG A 550 -40.49 32.13 4.02
N GLU A 551 -40.44 30.81 3.86
CA GLU A 551 -41.63 29.96 4.04
C GLU A 551 -41.88 29.57 5.50
N LEU A 552 -40.84 29.41 6.31
CA LEU A 552 -40.97 29.06 7.73
C LEU A 552 -41.30 30.25 8.66
N VAL A 553 -41.38 31.48 8.13
CA VAL A 553 -41.68 32.70 8.92
C VAL A 553 -43.08 33.27 8.64
N ARG A 554 -43.82 32.75 7.64
CA ARG A 554 -45.11 33.33 7.19
C ARG A 554 -46.38 32.71 7.78
N LYS A 555 -46.30 31.92 8.85
CA LYS A 555 -47.47 31.56 9.66
C LYS A 555 -47.26 31.92 11.13
N ARG A 556 -47.29 33.22 11.44
CA ARG A 556 -47.71 33.67 12.78
C ARG A 556 -49.24 33.86 12.75
N PRO A 557 -50.00 33.39 13.76
CA PRO A 557 -51.45 33.58 13.81
C PRO A 557 -51.82 35.07 13.88
N LYS A 558 -53.05 35.42 13.47
CA LYS A 558 -53.59 36.78 13.58
C LYS A 558 -53.48 37.31 15.02
N ALA A 559 -53.09 38.57 15.17
CA ALA A 559 -52.90 39.26 16.45
C ALA A 559 -54.16 39.26 17.35
N SER A 560 -55.33 38.94 16.81
CA SER A 560 -56.59 38.75 17.55
C SER A 560 -56.56 37.59 18.55
N LEU A 561 -55.56 36.72 18.52
CA LEU A 561 -55.37 35.61 19.47
C LEU A 561 -54.39 35.94 20.61
N LEU A 562 -53.86 37.16 20.70
CA LEU A 562 -52.86 37.57 21.69
C LEU A 562 -53.32 38.71 22.61
N LEU A 563 -54.61 39.04 22.62
CA LEU A 563 -55.22 39.95 23.59
C LEU A 563 -56.35 39.21 24.30
N ASN A 564 -56.10 38.82 25.56
CA ASN A 564 -57.17 38.47 26.50
C ASN A 564 -57.63 39.78 27.17
N ASN A 565 -58.94 39.96 27.33
CA ASN A 565 -59.47 40.79 28.42
C ASN A 565 -59.06 40.19 29.77
#